data_AF-A0A6S7DHK1-F1
#
_entry.id   AF-A0A6S7DHK1-F1
#
_cell.length_a   1.000
_cell.length_b   1.000
_cell.length_c   1.000
_cell.angle_alpha   90.00
_cell.angle_beta   90.00
_cell.angle_gamma   90.00
#
_symmetry.space_group_name_H-M   'P 1'
#
loop_
_entity.id
_entity.type
_entity.pdbx_description
1 polymer ?
#
loop_
_entity_poly.entity_id
_entity_poly.type
_entity_poly.pdbx_seq_one_letter_code
_entity_poly.pdbx_strand_id
1 'polypeptide(L)'
;MSQLYLISATLKRFEDEGRQQEDLPLVRWGVEDSLYKAQHALDGVLANYPNRVVARLVRVLAFPFGLPCREPSDQLGSEVAELMQTPGAARERLVSDSYVPHPDVDALGYGELVLELNPRFTQIDQKLRDAVRQGLLAPMPQSLPHLAAWTDTAQKQGLIDADDRRVLDDYARYGAQVMKVDDFPADFDMLASLQKRREMLDHALEPAA
;
A
#
# COMPACT_ATOMS: atom_id res chain seq x y z
N MET A 1 -15.42 13.05 -15.68
CA MET A 1 -16.30 12.26 -16.57
C MET A 1 -15.98 10.76 -16.59
N SER A 2 -14.85 10.30 -16.06
CA SER A 2 -14.48 8.87 -16.02
C SER A 2 -15.20 8.04 -14.96
N GLN A 3 -15.79 8.65 -13.93
CA GLN A 3 -16.31 7.92 -12.76
C GLN A 3 -17.48 6.98 -13.08
N LEU A 4 -18.43 7.38 -13.94
CA LEU A 4 -19.54 6.50 -14.35
C LEU A 4 -19.06 5.27 -15.13
N TYR A 5 -17.99 5.44 -15.91
CA TYR A 5 -17.35 4.33 -16.61
C TYR A 5 -16.68 3.37 -15.62
N LEU A 6 -15.95 3.89 -14.63
CA LEU A 6 -15.34 3.07 -13.58
C LEU A 6 -16.38 2.28 -12.78
N ILE A 7 -17.49 2.92 -12.38
CA ILE A 7 -18.60 2.23 -11.70
C ILE A 7 -19.14 1.08 -12.58
N SER A 8 -19.41 1.37 -13.85
CA SER A 8 -19.97 0.38 -14.78
C SER A 8 -19.00 -0.79 -15.01
N ALA A 9 -17.71 -0.50 -15.20
CA ALA A 9 -16.67 -1.50 -15.38
C ALA A 9 -16.50 -2.38 -14.13
N THR A 10 -16.45 -1.77 -12.94
CA THR A 10 -16.33 -2.49 -11.66
C THR A 10 -17.53 -3.40 -11.42
N LEU A 11 -18.75 -2.92 -11.62
CA LEU A 11 -19.96 -3.73 -11.47
C LEU A 11 -20.05 -4.83 -12.52
N LYS A 12 -19.66 -4.55 -13.77
CA LYS A 12 -19.65 -5.55 -14.86
C LYS A 12 -18.65 -6.66 -14.57
N ARG A 13 -17.43 -6.31 -14.17
CA ARG A 13 -16.40 -7.28 -13.79
C ARG A 13 -16.87 -8.17 -12.64
N PHE A 14 -17.42 -7.56 -11.59
CA PHE A 14 -17.94 -8.31 -10.44
C PHE A 14 -19.08 -9.28 -10.83
N GLU A 15 -19.96 -8.87 -11.74
CA GLU A 15 -21.00 -9.75 -12.28
C GLU A 15 -20.40 -10.90 -13.08
N ASP A 16 -19.47 -10.61 -13.99
CA ASP A 16 -18.86 -11.60 -14.90
C ASP A 16 -18.02 -12.65 -14.17
N GLU A 17 -17.37 -12.25 -13.08
CA GLU A 17 -16.56 -13.12 -12.23
C GLU A 17 -17.41 -13.93 -11.23
N GLY A 18 -18.74 -13.81 -11.28
CA GLY A 18 -19.68 -14.61 -10.48
C GLY A 18 -20.03 -14.04 -9.11
N ARG A 19 -19.86 -12.72 -8.90
CA ARG A 19 -20.17 -12.01 -7.65
C ARG A 19 -19.48 -12.61 -6.42
N GLN A 20 -18.18 -12.83 -6.52
CA GLN A 20 -17.40 -13.45 -5.46
C GLN A 20 -17.42 -12.59 -4.20
N GLN A 21 -17.93 -13.12 -3.10
CA GLN A 21 -18.16 -12.31 -1.89
C GLN A 21 -16.87 -11.73 -1.31
N GLU A 22 -15.74 -12.40 -1.53
CA GLU A 22 -14.42 -11.94 -1.11
C GLU A 22 -14.02 -10.61 -1.77
N ASP A 23 -14.55 -10.30 -2.96
CA ASP A 23 -14.22 -9.09 -3.72
C ASP A 23 -15.14 -7.91 -3.35
N LEU A 24 -16.20 -8.17 -2.58
CA LEU A 24 -17.22 -7.17 -2.28
C LEU A 24 -16.66 -5.92 -1.57
N PRO A 25 -15.69 -5.99 -0.65
CA PRO A 25 -15.08 -4.78 -0.07
C PRO A 25 -14.44 -3.88 -1.13
N LEU A 26 -13.73 -4.45 -2.10
CA LEU A 26 -13.09 -3.72 -3.21
C LEU A 26 -14.14 -3.03 -4.09
N VAL A 27 -15.20 -3.76 -4.44
CA VAL A 27 -16.30 -3.27 -5.28
C VAL A 27 -17.03 -2.13 -4.59
N ARG A 28 -17.42 -2.32 -3.32
CA ARG A 28 -18.12 -1.29 -2.55
C ARG A 28 -17.28 -0.03 -2.43
N TRP A 29 -16.02 -0.18 -2.05
CA TRP A 29 -15.12 0.96 -1.88
C TRP A 29 -14.96 1.73 -3.20
N GLY A 30 -14.69 1.03 -4.31
CA GLY A 30 -14.50 1.65 -5.62
C GLY A 30 -15.75 2.35 -6.15
N VAL A 31 -16.94 1.78 -5.92
CA VAL A 31 -18.22 2.38 -6.34
C VAL A 31 -18.59 3.59 -5.47
N GLU A 32 -18.45 3.48 -4.14
CA GLU A 32 -18.73 4.58 -3.21
C GLU A 32 -17.81 5.79 -3.50
N ASP A 33 -16.51 5.56 -3.66
CA ASP A 33 -15.52 6.60 -4.01
C ASP A 33 -15.82 7.24 -5.37
N SER A 34 -16.12 6.42 -6.39
CA SER A 34 -16.44 6.92 -7.73
C SER A 34 -17.72 7.76 -7.75
N LEU A 35 -18.76 7.34 -7.02
CA LEU A 35 -20.01 8.09 -6.89
C LEU A 35 -19.79 9.43 -6.18
N TYR A 36 -19.03 9.41 -5.09
CA TYR A 36 -18.64 10.61 -4.35
C TYR A 36 -17.85 11.61 -5.22
N LYS A 37 -16.86 11.12 -5.97
CA LYS A 37 -16.09 11.95 -6.92
C LYS A 37 -16.97 12.47 -8.07
N ALA A 38 -17.90 11.66 -8.58
CA ALA A 38 -18.81 12.07 -9.66
C ALA A 38 -19.72 13.22 -9.23
N GLN A 39 -20.37 13.11 -8.07
CA GLN A 39 -21.25 14.17 -7.57
C GLN A 39 -20.48 15.47 -7.31
N HIS A 40 -19.26 15.40 -6.75
CA HIS A 40 -18.47 16.58 -6.45
C HIS A 40 -17.91 17.24 -7.70
N ALA A 41 -17.54 16.46 -8.71
CA ALA A 41 -17.19 17.00 -10.01
C ALA A 41 -18.37 17.76 -10.64
N LEU A 42 -19.59 17.20 -10.57
CA LEU A 42 -20.79 17.87 -11.07
C LEU A 42 -21.09 19.15 -10.26
N ASP A 43 -20.98 19.09 -8.94
CA ASP A 43 -21.18 20.25 -8.07
C ASP A 43 -20.17 21.37 -8.36
N GLY A 44 -18.90 21.00 -8.55
CA GLY A 44 -17.83 21.91 -8.92
C GLY A 44 -18.05 22.57 -10.29
N VAL A 45 -18.58 21.83 -11.27
CA VAL A 45 -18.98 22.40 -12.57
C VAL A 45 -20.09 23.43 -12.40
N LEU A 46 -21.14 23.10 -11.62
CA LEU A 46 -22.25 24.03 -11.37
C LEU A 46 -21.80 25.27 -10.58
N ALA A 47 -20.86 25.11 -9.65
CA ALA A 47 -20.27 26.21 -8.88
C ALA A 47 -19.47 27.19 -9.75
N ASN A 48 -18.90 26.73 -10.87
CA ASN A 48 -18.14 27.56 -11.81
C ASN A 48 -18.93 27.96 -13.07
N TYR A 49 -20.19 27.54 -13.18
CA TYR A 49 -20.98 27.76 -14.38
C TYR A 49 -21.32 29.26 -14.58
N PRO A 50 -21.11 29.84 -15.78
CA PRO A 50 -21.27 31.28 -16.02
C PRO A 50 -22.68 31.81 -15.71
N ASN A 51 -23.72 31.05 -16.08
CA ASN A 51 -25.10 31.45 -15.83
C ASN A 51 -25.58 30.89 -14.48
N ARG A 52 -25.58 31.74 -13.46
CA ARG A 52 -25.97 31.37 -12.09
C ARG A 52 -27.42 30.89 -11.97
N VAL A 53 -28.32 31.34 -12.84
CA VAL A 53 -29.74 30.92 -12.81
C VAL A 53 -29.87 29.48 -13.31
N VAL A 54 -29.26 29.18 -14.45
CA VAL A 54 -29.24 27.83 -15.01
C VAL A 54 -28.53 26.86 -14.05
N ALA A 55 -27.41 27.29 -13.45
CA ALA A 55 -26.68 26.50 -12.48
C ALA A 55 -27.55 26.10 -11.27
N ARG A 56 -28.32 27.06 -10.71
CA ARG A 56 -29.24 26.79 -9.61
C ARG A 56 -30.38 25.87 -10.02
N LEU A 57 -30.97 26.07 -11.20
CA LEU A 57 -32.05 25.22 -11.71
C LEU A 57 -31.58 23.77 -11.85
N VAL A 58 -30.43 23.55 -12.50
CA VAL A 58 -29.85 22.21 -12.66
C VAL A 58 -29.48 21.60 -11.31
N ARG A 59 -28.92 22.39 -10.37
CA ARG A 59 -28.59 21.91 -9.02
C ARG A 59 -29.83 21.42 -8.29
N VAL A 60 -30.95 22.14 -8.33
CA VAL A 60 -32.20 21.73 -7.69
C VAL A 60 -32.80 20.47 -8.34
N LEU A 61 -32.67 20.33 -9.67
CA LEU A 61 -33.15 19.14 -10.38
C LEU A 61 -32.28 17.91 -10.11
N ALA A 62 -30.96 18.06 -10.10
CA ALA A 62 -30.01 16.95 -9.91
C ALA A 62 -29.85 16.55 -8.43
N PHE A 63 -29.91 17.54 -7.52
CA PHE A 63 -29.61 17.38 -6.09
C PHE A 63 -30.71 18.02 -5.23
N PRO A 64 -31.97 17.56 -5.32
CA PRO A 64 -33.10 18.20 -4.63
C PRO A 64 -32.95 18.20 -3.10
N PHE A 65 -32.24 17.22 -2.54
CA PHE A 65 -31.97 17.09 -1.11
C PHE A 65 -30.48 17.30 -0.75
N GLY A 66 -29.70 17.90 -1.66
CA GLY A 66 -28.25 18.01 -1.53
C GLY A 66 -27.49 16.82 -2.13
N LEU A 67 -26.23 16.65 -1.72
CA LEU A 67 -25.33 15.61 -2.23
C LEU A 67 -25.53 14.30 -1.44
N PRO A 68 -26.09 13.24 -2.06
CA PRO A 68 -26.49 12.04 -1.33
C PRO A 68 -25.34 11.07 -1.07
N CYS A 69 -24.28 11.09 -1.89
CA CYS A 69 -23.18 10.14 -1.75
C CYS A 69 -22.23 10.62 -0.66
N ARG A 70 -21.68 9.67 0.10
CA ARG A 70 -20.69 9.93 1.15
C ARG A 70 -19.35 9.33 0.72
N GLU A 71 -18.27 9.81 1.33
CA GLU A 71 -16.98 9.14 1.23
C GLU A 71 -17.09 7.71 1.79
N PRO A 72 -16.31 6.75 1.24
CA PRO A 72 -16.18 5.42 1.82
C PRO A 72 -15.79 5.51 3.30
N SER A 73 -16.33 4.63 4.13
CA SER A 73 -16.01 4.63 5.56
C SER A 73 -14.60 4.10 5.84
N ASP A 74 -13.99 4.56 6.93
CA ASP A 74 -12.68 4.07 7.40
C ASP A 74 -12.69 2.55 7.66
N GLN A 75 -13.83 2.01 8.12
CA GLN A 75 -14.01 0.58 8.30
C GLN A 75 -13.87 -0.16 6.96
N LEU A 76 -14.54 0.32 5.91
CA LEU A 76 -14.45 -0.29 4.58
C LEU A 76 -13.03 -0.14 4.01
N GLY A 77 -12.38 1.00 4.24
CA GLY A 77 -10.97 1.19 3.90
C GLY A 77 -10.05 0.21 4.62
N SER A 78 -10.31 -0.08 5.89
CA SER A 78 -9.55 -1.05 6.69
C SER A 78 -9.74 -2.48 6.15
N GLU A 79 -10.97 -2.86 5.78
CA GLU A 79 -11.27 -4.17 5.15
C GLU A 79 -10.50 -4.35 3.84
N VAL A 80 -10.46 -3.32 2.99
CA VAL A 80 -9.67 -3.33 1.75
C VAL A 80 -8.17 -3.42 2.02
N ALA A 81 -7.67 -2.67 3.01
CA ALA A 81 -6.25 -2.69 3.37
C ALA A 81 -5.82 -4.05 3.92
N GLU A 82 -6.65 -4.70 4.73
CA GLU A 82 -6.41 -6.05 5.24
C GLU A 82 -6.41 -7.09 4.11
N LEU A 83 -7.38 -7.00 3.19
CA LEU A 83 -7.46 -7.85 2.00
C LEU A 83 -6.19 -7.73 1.15
N MET A 84 -5.67 -6.52 0.96
CA MET A 84 -4.46 -6.29 0.16
C MET A 84 -3.16 -6.73 0.81
N GLN A 85 -3.09 -6.71 2.15
CA GLN A 85 -1.92 -7.12 2.94
C GLN A 85 -1.91 -8.63 3.27
N THR A 86 -2.96 -9.34 2.87
CA THR A 86 -3.10 -10.77 3.13
C THR A 86 -3.02 -11.54 1.81
N PRO A 87 -2.16 -12.57 1.70
CA PRO A 87 -2.20 -13.47 0.56
C PRO A 87 -3.59 -14.09 0.41
N GLY A 88 -4.21 -13.96 -0.76
CA GLY A 88 -5.59 -14.42 -0.95
C GLY A 88 -6.10 -14.26 -2.37
N ALA A 89 -7.09 -15.07 -2.74
CA ALA A 89 -7.60 -15.14 -4.10
C ALA A 89 -8.19 -13.81 -4.59
N ALA A 90 -8.85 -13.04 -3.72
CA ALA A 90 -9.37 -11.72 -4.05
C ALA A 90 -8.27 -10.73 -4.47
N ARG A 91 -7.15 -10.70 -3.74
CA ARG A 91 -5.98 -9.90 -4.09
C ARG A 91 -5.41 -10.36 -5.42
N GLU A 92 -5.17 -11.66 -5.59
CA GLU A 92 -4.58 -12.22 -6.81
C GLU A 92 -5.43 -11.93 -8.05
N ARG A 93 -6.76 -11.99 -7.93
CA ARG A 93 -7.68 -11.53 -8.99
C ARG A 93 -7.54 -10.04 -9.26
N LEU A 94 -7.41 -9.21 -8.23
CA LEU A 94 -7.29 -7.77 -8.41
C LEU A 94 -6.01 -7.39 -9.17
N VAL A 95 -4.89 -8.06 -8.85
CA VAL A 95 -3.56 -7.74 -9.40
C VAL A 95 -3.18 -8.59 -10.64
N SER A 96 -4.04 -9.50 -11.10
CA SER A 96 -3.70 -10.47 -12.16
C SER A 96 -3.22 -9.85 -13.48
N ASP A 97 -3.75 -8.67 -13.82
CA ASP A 97 -3.38 -7.93 -15.04
C ASP A 97 -2.37 -6.81 -14.76
N SER A 98 -1.79 -6.79 -13.56
CA SER A 98 -0.77 -5.84 -13.14
C SER A 98 0.64 -6.40 -13.35
N TYR A 99 1.64 -5.53 -13.41
CA TYR A 99 3.03 -5.95 -13.47
C TYR A 99 3.47 -6.48 -12.10
N VAL A 100 3.63 -7.81 -12.00
CA VAL A 100 4.15 -8.51 -10.83
C VAL A 100 5.43 -9.25 -11.23
N PRO A 101 6.62 -8.65 -11.07
CA PRO A 101 7.85 -9.22 -11.55
C PRO A 101 8.38 -10.34 -10.65
N HIS A 102 9.12 -11.28 -11.24
CA HIS A 102 9.95 -12.18 -10.45
C HIS A 102 11.13 -11.42 -9.83
N PRO A 103 11.58 -11.77 -8.61
CA PRO A 103 12.72 -11.12 -7.94
C PRO A 103 14.03 -11.07 -8.76
N ASP A 104 14.20 -12.00 -9.71
CA ASP A 104 15.37 -12.04 -10.61
C ASP A 104 15.33 -10.94 -11.69
N VAL A 105 14.13 -10.40 -11.97
CA VAL A 105 13.90 -9.36 -12.97
C VAL A 105 13.88 -7.99 -12.31
N ASP A 106 13.19 -7.86 -11.18
CA ASP A 106 13.00 -6.60 -10.48
C ASP A 106 12.91 -6.84 -8.96
N ALA A 107 13.54 -5.97 -8.18
CA ALA A 107 13.54 -6.05 -6.73
C ALA A 107 12.13 -5.92 -6.13
N LEU A 108 11.18 -5.32 -6.85
CA LEU A 108 9.77 -5.30 -6.46
C LEU A 108 9.20 -6.70 -6.22
N GLY A 109 9.70 -7.71 -6.94
CA GLY A 109 9.27 -9.10 -6.78
C GLY A 109 9.55 -9.69 -5.39
N TYR A 110 10.52 -9.15 -4.63
CA TYR A 110 10.74 -9.58 -3.24
C TYR A 110 9.55 -9.22 -2.33
N GLY A 111 8.76 -8.21 -2.70
CA GLY A 111 7.55 -7.83 -1.95
C GLY A 111 6.53 -8.96 -1.90
N GLU A 112 6.29 -9.61 -3.04
CA GLU A 112 5.37 -10.76 -3.13
C GLU A 112 5.88 -11.96 -2.34
N LEU A 113 7.20 -12.25 -2.40
CA LEU A 113 7.77 -13.34 -1.60
C LEU A 113 7.61 -13.10 -0.09
N VAL A 114 7.83 -11.87 0.37
CA VAL A 114 7.62 -11.52 1.79
C VAL A 114 6.15 -11.63 2.17
N LEU A 115 5.26 -11.18 1.29
CA LEU A 115 3.82 -11.27 1.49
C LEU A 115 3.37 -12.73 1.64
N GLU A 116 3.82 -13.63 0.75
CA GLU A 116 3.53 -15.06 0.81
C GLU A 116 4.06 -15.73 2.09
N LEU A 117 5.22 -15.30 2.60
CA LEU A 117 5.79 -15.82 3.84
C LEU A 117 5.10 -15.31 5.11
N ASN A 118 4.39 -14.18 5.04
CA ASN A 118 3.83 -13.48 6.19
C ASN A 118 2.90 -14.36 7.07
N PRO A 119 1.99 -15.18 6.53
CA PRO A 119 1.15 -16.07 7.35
C PRO A 119 1.97 -17.09 8.17
N ARG A 120 3.01 -17.68 7.55
CA ARG A 120 3.91 -18.63 8.23
C ARG A 120 4.76 -17.91 9.28
N PHE A 121 5.28 -16.74 8.96
CA PHE A 121 6.00 -15.89 9.91
C PHE A 121 5.14 -15.56 11.14
N THR A 122 3.90 -15.11 10.92
CA THR A 122 2.94 -14.77 11.98
C THR A 122 2.60 -15.99 12.85
N GLN A 123 2.46 -17.17 12.25
CA GLN A 123 2.23 -18.41 12.98
C GLN A 123 3.42 -18.75 13.91
N ILE A 124 4.65 -18.56 13.42
CA ILE A 124 5.87 -18.79 14.21
C ILE A 124 5.99 -17.77 15.35
N ASP A 125 5.72 -16.48 15.08
CA ASP A 125 5.66 -15.45 16.13
C ASP A 125 4.70 -15.85 17.24
N GLN A 126 3.46 -16.21 16.88
CA GLN A 126 2.43 -16.63 17.83
C GLN A 126 2.85 -17.85 18.65
N LYS A 127 3.45 -18.86 18.01
CA LYS A 127 3.99 -20.07 18.68
C LYS A 127 5.05 -19.72 19.73
N LEU A 128 5.85 -18.69 19.49
CA LEU A 128 6.96 -18.30 20.37
C LEU A 128 6.58 -17.31 21.47
N ARG A 129 5.38 -16.70 21.41
CA ARG A 129 4.92 -15.73 22.42
C ARG A 129 4.97 -16.26 23.84
N ASP A 130 4.59 -17.52 24.06
CA ASP A 130 4.62 -18.11 25.40
C ASP A 130 6.05 -18.31 25.91
N ALA A 131 6.98 -18.73 25.06
CA ALA A 131 8.39 -18.88 25.42
C ALA A 131 9.03 -17.52 25.76
N VAL A 132 8.66 -16.47 25.02
CA VAL A 132 9.08 -15.09 25.32
C VAL A 132 8.50 -14.61 26.65
N ARG A 133 7.21 -14.86 26.89
CA ARG A 133 6.53 -14.49 28.14
C ARG A 133 7.14 -15.18 29.37
N GLN A 134 7.61 -16.40 29.21
CA GLN A 134 8.30 -17.18 30.26
C GLN A 134 9.78 -16.80 30.42
N GLY A 135 10.32 -15.91 29.58
CA GLY A 135 11.71 -15.48 29.61
C GLY A 135 12.71 -16.51 29.08
N LEU A 136 12.24 -17.56 28.39
CA LEU A 136 13.10 -18.58 27.77
C LEU A 136 13.79 -18.02 26.52
N LEU A 137 13.12 -17.11 25.82
CA LEU A 137 13.60 -16.46 24.61
C LEU A 137 13.41 -14.94 24.74
N ALA A 138 14.35 -14.16 24.21
CA ALA A 138 14.18 -12.72 24.13
C ALA A 138 13.01 -12.36 23.18
N PRO A 139 12.38 -11.18 23.32
CA PRO A 139 11.40 -10.73 22.33
C PRO A 139 11.96 -10.72 20.92
N MET A 140 11.13 -11.05 19.92
CA MET A 140 11.56 -11.06 18.53
C MET A 140 12.05 -9.65 18.12
N PRO A 141 13.25 -9.54 17.50
CA PRO A 141 13.78 -8.26 17.10
C PRO A 141 12.96 -7.65 15.96
N GLN A 142 12.76 -6.34 16.02
CA GLN A 142 12.11 -5.57 14.94
C GLN A 142 13.06 -5.34 13.76
N SER A 143 14.38 -5.41 13.99
CA SER A 143 15.39 -5.25 12.94
C SER A 143 15.71 -6.60 12.29
N LEU A 144 15.48 -6.69 10.97
CA LEU A 144 15.79 -7.90 10.20
C LEU A 144 17.26 -8.38 10.33
N PRO A 145 18.29 -7.50 10.39
CA PRO A 145 19.66 -7.94 10.60
C PRO A 145 19.91 -8.71 11.90
N HIS A 146 19.13 -8.40 12.96
CA HIS A 146 19.27 -9.08 14.25
C HIS A 146 18.44 -10.37 14.32
N LEU A 147 17.51 -10.57 13.38
CA LEU A 147 16.64 -11.74 13.37
C LEU A 147 17.43 -13.03 13.23
N ALA A 148 18.46 -13.08 12.37
CA ALA A 148 19.25 -14.30 12.15
C ALA A 148 19.91 -14.84 13.43
N ALA A 149 20.50 -13.97 14.25
CA ALA A 149 21.13 -14.36 15.51
C ALA A 149 20.09 -14.82 16.56
N TRP A 150 18.92 -14.17 16.56
CA TRP A 150 17.80 -14.55 17.41
C TRP A 150 17.23 -15.92 17.02
N THR A 151 17.02 -16.17 15.73
CA THR A 151 16.55 -17.45 15.17
C THR A 151 17.51 -18.59 15.53
N ASP A 152 18.82 -18.36 15.45
CA ASP A 152 19.83 -19.35 15.86
C ASP A 152 19.72 -19.74 17.35
N THR A 153 19.43 -18.75 18.20
CA THR A 153 19.20 -18.99 19.64
C THR A 153 17.93 -19.79 19.87
N ALA A 154 16.82 -19.42 19.22
CA ALA A 154 15.55 -20.13 19.31
C ALA A 154 15.67 -21.60 18.86
N GLN A 155 16.42 -21.86 17.78
CA GLN A 155 16.63 -23.22 17.29
C GLN A 155 17.51 -24.04 18.25
N LYS A 156 18.59 -23.47 18.80
CA LYS A 156 19.43 -24.15 19.80
C LYS A 156 18.68 -24.53 21.06
N GLN A 157 17.66 -23.75 21.43
CA GLN A 157 16.76 -24.06 22.55
C GLN A 157 15.65 -25.05 22.18
N GLY A 158 15.55 -25.48 20.91
CA GLY A 158 14.53 -26.42 20.43
C GLY A 158 13.13 -25.83 20.34
N LEU A 159 13.00 -24.50 20.33
CA LEU A 159 11.69 -23.81 20.27
C LEU A 159 11.12 -23.77 18.84
N ILE A 160 11.99 -23.87 17.83
CA ILE A 160 11.66 -23.91 16.41
C ILE A 160 12.38 -25.07 15.72
N ASP A 161 11.81 -25.56 14.62
CA ASP A 161 12.44 -26.58 13.80
C ASP A 161 13.24 -25.96 12.62
N ALA A 162 13.76 -26.81 11.73
CA ALA A 162 14.52 -26.37 10.57
C ALA A 162 13.66 -25.67 9.50
N ASP A 163 12.37 -25.99 9.41
CA ASP A 163 11.45 -25.33 8.47
C ASP A 163 11.07 -23.93 8.96
N ASP A 164 10.72 -23.82 10.25
CA ASP A 164 10.47 -22.54 10.93
C ASP A 164 11.68 -21.61 10.78
N ARG A 165 12.89 -22.12 11.01
CA ARG A 165 14.14 -21.35 10.81
C ARG A 165 14.27 -20.84 9.37
N ARG A 166 14.03 -21.71 8.38
CA ARG A 166 14.11 -21.33 6.96
C ARG A 166 13.15 -20.20 6.63
N VAL A 167 11.90 -20.28 7.10
CA VAL A 167 10.90 -19.20 6.90
C VAL A 167 11.38 -17.88 7.49
N LEU A 168 11.89 -17.88 8.72
CA LEU A 168 12.39 -16.65 9.38
C LEU A 168 13.61 -16.07 8.65
N ASP A 169 14.54 -16.92 8.23
CA ASP A 169 15.76 -16.50 7.51
C ASP A 169 15.41 -15.95 6.12
N ASP A 170 14.49 -16.59 5.40
CA ASP A 170 13.99 -16.13 4.10
C ASP A 170 13.22 -14.81 4.22
N TYR A 171 12.36 -14.68 5.24
CA TYR A 171 11.63 -13.45 5.53
C TYR A 171 12.59 -12.28 5.81
N ALA A 172 13.63 -12.49 6.63
CA ALA A 172 14.65 -11.48 6.87
C ALA A 172 15.42 -11.11 5.60
N ARG A 173 15.81 -12.12 4.81
CA ARG A 173 16.58 -11.93 3.57
C ARG A 173 15.79 -11.14 2.53
N TYR A 174 14.54 -11.53 2.26
CA TYR A 174 13.69 -10.86 1.27
C TYR A 174 13.21 -9.50 1.77
N GLY A 175 12.81 -9.39 3.04
CA GLY A 175 12.43 -8.13 3.65
C GLY A 175 13.56 -7.10 3.61
N ALA A 176 14.81 -7.53 3.77
CA ALA A 176 15.98 -6.65 3.63
C ALA A 176 16.17 -6.13 2.19
N GLN A 177 15.70 -6.84 1.15
CA GLN A 177 15.70 -6.31 -0.21
C GLN A 177 14.55 -5.32 -0.43
N VAL A 178 13.37 -5.61 0.10
CA VAL A 178 12.18 -4.73 -0.01
C VAL A 178 12.41 -3.39 0.71
N MET A 179 13.04 -3.40 1.89
CA MET A 179 13.30 -2.20 2.67
C MET A 179 14.44 -1.31 2.12
N LYS A 180 15.18 -1.75 1.10
CA LYS A 180 16.19 -0.90 0.45
C LYS A 180 15.50 0.18 -0.36
N VAL A 181 15.04 1.22 0.35
CA VAL A 181 14.55 2.46 -0.22
C VAL A 181 15.68 3.47 -0.07
N ASP A 182 16.12 4.07 -1.18
CA ASP A 182 17.03 5.22 -1.16
C ASP A 182 18.32 5.01 -0.35
N ASP A 183 18.97 3.85 -0.48
CA ASP A 183 20.30 3.60 0.08
C ASP A 183 21.36 4.36 -0.74
N PHE A 184 21.40 5.66 -0.51
CA PHE A 184 22.37 6.55 -1.12
C PHE A 184 23.67 6.50 -0.31
N PRO A 185 24.84 6.42 -0.97
CA PRO A 185 26.10 6.52 -0.25
C PRO A 185 26.20 7.89 0.44
N ALA A 186 26.96 7.97 1.54
CA ALA A 186 27.02 9.18 2.37
C ALA A 186 27.47 10.45 1.62
N ASP A 187 28.09 10.29 0.45
CA ASP A 187 28.56 11.35 -0.45
C ASP A 187 27.59 11.67 -1.60
N PHE A 188 26.42 11.02 -1.65
CA PHE A 188 25.43 11.21 -2.70
C PHE A 188 25.02 12.69 -2.82
N ASP A 189 25.14 13.22 -4.04
CA ASP A 189 24.86 14.61 -4.41
C ASP A 189 25.68 15.69 -3.66
N MET A 190 26.67 15.30 -2.85
CA MET A 190 27.46 16.24 -2.04
C MET A 190 28.32 17.16 -2.93
N LEU A 191 28.94 16.62 -3.98
CA LEU A 191 29.81 17.42 -4.86
C LEU A 191 29.00 18.38 -5.75
N ALA A 192 27.86 17.92 -6.27
CA ALA A 192 26.95 18.73 -7.08
C ALA A 192 26.29 19.85 -6.26
N SER A 193 25.86 19.57 -5.01
CA SER A 193 25.33 20.57 -4.10
C SER A 193 26.38 21.62 -3.69
N LEU A 194 27.64 21.22 -3.50
CA LEU A 194 28.75 22.14 -3.24
C LEU A 194 29.05 23.04 -4.45
N GLN A 195 29.06 22.48 -5.67
CA GLN A 195 29.26 23.26 -6.90
C GLN A 195 28.15 24.28 -7.12
N LYS A 196 26.89 23.86 -6.98
CA LYS A 196 25.72 24.75 -7.08
C LYS A 196 25.76 25.87 -6.04
N ARG A 197 26.24 25.57 -4.82
CA ARG A 197 26.40 26.59 -3.79
C ARG A 197 27.53 27.58 -4.10
N ARG A 198 28.62 27.12 -4.72
CA ARG A 198 29.69 27.99 -5.21
C ARG A 198 29.17 28.93 -6.30
N GLU A 199 28.48 28.41 -7.30
CA GLU A 199 27.91 29.21 -8.40
C GLU A 199 26.91 30.27 -7.90
N MET A 200 26.06 29.94 -6.92
CA MET A 200 25.16 30.92 -6.29
C MET A 200 25.91 32.02 -5.55
N LEU A 201 27.02 31.68 -4.87
CA LEU A 201 27.85 32.67 -4.18
C LEU A 201 28.58 33.57 -5.17
N ASP A 202 29.12 33.00 -6.25
CA ASP A 202 29.79 33.74 -7.30
C ASP A 202 28.82 34.72 -7.98
N HIS A 203 27.59 34.29 -8.29
CA HIS A 203 26.54 35.16 -8.83
C HIS A 203 26.06 36.24 -7.83
N ALA A 204 26.06 35.96 -6.52
CA ALA A 204 25.69 36.95 -5.51
C ALA A 204 26.79 38.00 -5.26
N LEU A 205 28.04 37.70 -5.64
CA LEU A 205 29.20 38.56 -5.47
C LEU A 205 29.52 39.39 -6.73
N GLU A 206 28.88 39.13 -7.87
CA GLU A 206 28.96 40.03 -9.02
C GLU A 206 28.25 41.37 -8.67
N PRO A 207 28.96 42.51 -8.71
CA PRO A 207 28.34 43.80 -8.44
C PRO A 207 27.35 44.11 -9.57
N ALA A 208 26.14 44.53 -9.20
CA ALA A 208 25.16 45.06 -10.14
C ALA A 208 25.77 46.29 -10.85
N ALA A 209 26.28 46.06 -12.07
CA ALA A 209 26.80 47.09 -12.96
C ALA A 209 25.66 47.80 -13.71
#